data_AF-A0A938K6Z5-F1
#
_entry.id   AF-A0A938K6Z5-F1
#
_cell.length_a   1.000
_cell.length_b   1.000
_cell.length_c   1.000
_cell.angle_alpha   90.00
_cell.angle_beta   90.00
_cell.angle_gamma   90.00
#
_symmetry.space_group_name_H-M   'P 1'
#
loop_
_entity.id
_entity.type
_entity.pdbx_description
1 polymer ?
#
loop_
_entity_poly.entity_id
_entity_poly.type
_entity_poly.pdbx_seq_one_letter_code
_entity_poly.pdbx_strand_id
1 'polypeptide(L)' 'MRNPKAPKPATVTTTRSQFLDAIAQVTTFADELKAGGAKIAGDASALPKVFANLDSFSTGFPVVEP' A
#
# COMPACT_ATOMS: atom_id res chain seq x y z
N MET A 1 -28.53 1.09 -12.26
CA MET A 1 -27.93 0.96 -10.92
C MET A 1 -26.61 0.21 -11.06
N ARG A 2 -25.45 0.78 -10.71
CA ARG A 2 -24.17 0.04 -10.74
C ARG A 2 -24.17 -0.93 -9.56
N ASN A 3 -24.12 -2.23 -9.85
CA ASN A 3 -23.90 -3.25 -8.84
C ASN A 3 -22.44 -3.11 -8.34
N PRO A 4 -22.16 -2.85 -7.05
CA PRO A 4 -20.78 -2.78 -6.57
C PRO A 4 -20.17 -4.18 -6.69
N LYS A 5 -19.22 -4.33 -7.61
CA LYS A 5 -18.48 -5.57 -7.79
C LYS A 5 -17.65 -5.78 -6.52
N ALA A 6 -17.87 -6.90 -5.82
CA ALA A 6 -17.07 -7.26 -4.64
C ALA A 6 -15.57 -7.14 -4.97
N PRO A 7 -14.73 -6.65 -4.02
CA PRO A 7 -13.31 -6.53 -4.24
C PRO A 7 -12.75 -7.90 -4.63
N LYS A 8 -12.10 -7.96 -5.78
CA LYS A 8 -11.43 -9.17 -6.21
C LYS A 8 -10.13 -9.30 -5.40
N PRO A 9 -9.77 -10.51 -4.93
CA PRO A 9 -8.55 -10.70 -4.17
C PRO A 9 -7.31 -10.42 -5.04
N ALA A 10 -6.24 -10.00 -4.39
CA ALA A 10 -4.92 -9.83 -4.98
C ALA A 10 -3.89 -10.58 -4.13
N THR A 11 -2.97 -11.27 -4.79
CA THR A 11 -1.82 -11.92 -4.14
C THR A 11 -0.58 -11.12 -4.48
N VAL A 12 0.08 -10.60 -3.46
CA VAL A 12 1.34 -9.86 -3.60
C VAL A 12 2.50 -10.79 -3.27
N THR A 13 3.50 -10.85 -4.13
CA THR A 13 4.77 -11.55 -3.90
C THR A 13 5.90 -10.53 -3.95
N THR A 14 6.69 -10.47 -2.88
CA THR A 14 7.83 -9.55 -2.73
C THR A 14 8.84 -10.18 -1.76
N THR A 15 10.03 -9.61 -1.66
CA THR A 15 10.96 -9.95 -0.58
C THR A 15 10.73 -9.09 0.65
N ARG A 16 11.22 -9.55 1.82
CA ARG A 16 11.21 -8.76 3.07
C ARG A 16 11.99 -7.45 2.93
N SER A 17 13.14 -7.47 2.24
CA SER A 17 13.96 -6.27 2.05
C SER A 17 13.19 -5.19 1.32
N GLN A 18 12.62 -5.53 0.16
CA GLN A 18 11.86 -4.58 -0.66
C GLN A 18 10.62 -4.05 0.06
N PHE A 19 9.96 -4.89 0.86
CA PHE A 19 8.86 -4.42 1.69
C PHE A 19 9.33 -3.39 2.73
N LEU A 20 10.45 -3.63 3.40
CA LEU A 20 11.03 -2.71 4.38
C LEU A 20 11.44 -1.39 3.72
N ASP A 21 12.09 -1.45 2.55
CA ASP A 21 12.51 -0.27 1.79
C ASP A 21 11.28 0.57 1.38
N ALA A 22 10.19 -0.08 0.98
CA ALA A 22 8.95 0.61 0.63
C ALA A 22 8.25 1.27 1.82
N ILE A 23 8.14 0.61 2.98
CA ILE A 23 7.48 1.22 4.16
C ILE A 23 8.36 2.28 4.85
N ALA A 24 9.68 2.17 4.69
CA ALA A 24 10.62 3.21 5.10
C ALA A 24 10.66 4.39 4.12
N GLN A 25 9.88 4.32 3.02
CA GLN A 25 9.80 5.33 1.98
C GLN A 25 11.13 5.59 1.25
N VAL A 26 12.03 4.59 1.23
CA VAL A 26 13.29 4.61 0.48
C VAL A 26 13.01 4.34 -1.00
N THR A 27 12.07 3.45 -1.30
CA THR A 27 11.53 3.19 -2.64
C THR A 27 10.00 3.27 -2.62
N THR A 28 9.36 3.19 -3.79
CA THR A 28 7.90 3.06 -3.88
C THR A 28 7.49 1.67 -4.37
N PHE A 29 6.34 1.18 -3.92
CA PHE A 29 5.79 -0.09 -4.42
C PHE A 29 5.55 -0.07 -5.94
N ALA A 30 5.25 1.09 -6.52
CA ALA A 30 5.07 1.24 -7.96
C ALA A 30 6.40 1.05 -8.72
N ASP A 31 7.51 1.47 -8.15
CA ASP A 31 8.84 1.30 -8.75
C ASP A 31 9.34 -0.13 -8.59
N GLU A 32 9.12 -0.75 -7.42
CA GLU A 32 9.42 -2.17 -7.20
C GLU A 32 8.63 -3.09 -8.15
N LEU A 33 7.39 -2.74 -8.50
CA LEU A 33 6.61 -3.48 -9.50
C LEU A 33 7.24 -3.38 -10.90
N LYS A 34 7.72 -2.19 -11.29
CA LYS A 34 8.38 -1.98 -12.60
C LYS A 34 9.75 -2.66 -12.65
N ALA A 35 10.49 -2.64 -11.55
CA ALA A 35 11.80 -3.28 -11.42
C ALA A 35 11.72 -4.81 -11.28
N GLY A 36 10.50 -5.37 -11.11
CA GLY A 36 10.29 -6.80 -10.91
C GLY A 36 10.56 -7.30 -9.50
N GLY A 37 10.78 -6.39 -8.55
CA GLY A 37 10.95 -6.67 -7.13
C GLY A 37 9.66 -7.11 -6.43
N ALA A 38 8.53 -6.59 -6.89
CA ALA A 38 7.21 -7.05 -6.48
C ALA A 38 6.42 -7.62 -7.66
N LYS A 39 5.53 -8.56 -7.39
CA LYS A 39 4.57 -9.11 -8.35
C LYS A 39 3.17 -9.12 -7.74
N ILE A 40 2.16 -8.86 -8.57
CA ILE A 40 0.77 -8.93 -8.15
C ILE A 40 0.00 -9.86 -9.10
N ALA A 41 -0.66 -10.85 -8.54
CA ALA A 41 -1.65 -11.67 -9.22
C ALA A 41 -3.07 -11.27 -8.77
N GLY A 42 -4.06 -11.42 -9.65
CA GLY A 42 -5.44 -11.01 -9.36
C GLY A 42 -5.70 -9.53 -9.64
N ASP A 43 -6.45 -8.85 -8.77
CA ASP A 43 -6.83 -7.44 -8.96
C ASP A 43 -5.76 -6.47 -8.44
N ALA A 44 -4.86 -6.02 -9.32
CA ALA A 44 -3.81 -5.06 -8.99
C ALA A 44 -4.33 -3.72 -8.43
N SER A 45 -5.61 -3.37 -8.66
CA SER A 45 -6.21 -2.16 -8.08
C SER A 45 -6.52 -2.28 -6.59
N ALA A 46 -6.46 -3.49 -6.00
CA ALA A 46 -6.73 -3.70 -4.59
C ALA A 46 -5.64 -3.10 -3.68
N LEU A 47 -4.36 -3.20 -4.07
CA LEU A 47 -3.26 -2.73 -3.24
C LEU A 47 -3.23 -1.20 -3.06
N PRO A 48 -3.41 -0.37 -4.11
CA PRO A 48 -3.56 1.08 -3.94
C PRO A 48 -4.74 1.47 -3.04
N LYS A 49 -5.84 0.70 -3.05
CA LYS A 49 -6.98 0.93 -2.14
C LYS A 49 -6.61 0.69 -0.69
N VAL A 50 -5.77 -0.31 -0.39
CA VAL A 50 -5.26 -0.52 0.98
C VAL A 50 -4.43 0.69 1.41
N PHE A 51 -3.49 1.14 0.58
CA PHE A 51 -2.64 2.29 0.91
C PHE A 51 -3.41 3.60 1.08
N ALA A 52 -4.47 3.81 0.29
CA ALA A 52 -5.33 4.99 0.44
C ALA A 52 -6.13 5.03 1.76
N ASN A 53 -6.24 3.90 2.47
CA ASN A 53 -6.88 3.81 3.77
C ASN A 53 -5.87 3.82 4.95
N LEU A 54 -4.57 3.99 4.68
CA LEU A 54 -3.57 4.12 5.73
C LEU A 54 -3.50 5.58 6.18
N ASP A 55 -3.50 5.77 7.50
CA ASP A 55 -3.39 7.08 8.12
C ASP A 55 -1.92 7.49 8.32
N SER A 56 -1.68 8.78 8.51
CA SER A 56 -0.39 9.34 8.91
C SER A 56 -0.55 10.12 10.19
N PHE A 57 0.22 9.75 11.21
CA PHE A 57 0.19 10.46 12.48
C PHE A 57 1.19 11.61 12.47
N SER A 58 0.70 12.84 12.64
CA SER A 58 1.58 14.00 12.80
C SER A 58 2.21 13.99 14.19
N THR A 59 3.52 14.25 14.23
CA THR A 59 4.21 14.60 15.48
C THR A 59 3.84 16.01 15.93
N GLY A 60 3.80 16.28 17.24
CA GLY A 60 3.49 17.62 17.76
C GLY A 60 2.00 17.90 17.94
N PHE A 61 1.19 16.85 18.14
CA PHE A 61 -0.22 17.02 18.50
C PHE A 61 -0.35 17.72 19.87
N PRO A 62 -1.40 18.53 20.09
CA PRO A 62 -1.68 19.16 21.37
C PRO A 62 -1.75 18.12 22.51
N VAL A 63 -0.96 18.31 23.57
CA VAL A 63 -0.96 17.40 24.74
C VAL A 63 -1.82 17.97 25.87
N VAL A 64 -1.80 19.29 26.05
CA VAL A 64 -2.46 19.98 27.18
C VAL A 64 -3.79 20.63 26.79
N GLU A 65 -4.13 20.59 25.51
CA GLU A 65 -5.37 21.15 24.95
C GLU A 65 -6.01 20.08 24.06
N PRO A 66 -7.35 19.91 24.09
CA PRO A 66 -8.08 19.03 23.17
C PRO A 66 -8.01 19.47 21.70
#